data_AF-A0A315CJ83-F1
#
_entry.id   AF-A0A315CJ83-F1
#
_cell.length_a   1.000
_cell.length_b   1.000
_cell.length_c   1.000
_cell.angle_alpha   90.00
_cell.angle_beta   90.00
_cell.angle_gamma   90.00
#
_symmetry.space_group_name_H-M   'P 1'
#
loop_
_entity.id
_entity.type
_entity.pdbx_description
1 polymer ?
#
loop_
_entity_poly.entity_id
_entity_poly.type
_entity_poly.pdbx_seq_one_letter_code
_entity_poly.pdbx_strand_id
1 'polypeptide(L)'
;MKLRLMLAAASTLFFVAAQAGEVTVAVAANFTAPMQKIAKAFEQDTGHKAQLAFGATGKFYAQIKNGAPFAVLLAADDETPARLEKEGLAMAGTRFTYATGRLALWTKQANVVDDKGEVLRSSSFNKLAIADPKFAPYGIAAMEVINKLGVQANVVPKLVQGESIGQTYQFVSTENAQLGFVALSQISVDGRITQGSAWVVPQHLHTPLKQDAVLLNAGKDNAAAHALLKYLQGDTAKAIITRYGYAL
;
A
#
# COMPACT_ATOMS: atom_id res chain seq x y z
N MET A 1 42.91 -51.53 40.28
CA MET A 1 41.43 -51.46 40.35
C MET A 1 41.08 -50.07 40.88
N LYS A 2 40.41 -49.11 40.25
CA LYS A 2 39.69 -48.97 38.98
C LYS A 2 39.74 -47.49 38.57
N LEU A 3 39.91 -47.28 37.26
CA LEU A 3 39.82 -46.03 36.51
C LEU A 3 38.42 -45.40 36.63
N ARG A 4 38.32 -44.09 36.87
CA ARG A 4 37.10 -43.29 36.57
C ARG A 4 37.48 -41.90 36.06
N LEU A 5 37.68 -41.80 34.75
CA LEU A 5 37.52 -40.54 34.01
C LEU A 5 36.02 -40.22 33.96
N MET A 6 35.62 -39.07 34.49
CA MET A 6 34.35 -38.44 34.15
C MET A 6 34.64 -37.33 33.14
N LEU A 7 34.32 -37.60 31.87
CA LEU A 7 34.34 -36.63 30.79
C LEU A 7 33.05 -35.80 30.90
N ALA A 8 33.14 -34.56 31.39
CA ALA A 8 32.03 -33.62 31.34
C ALA A 8 31.95 -33.04 29.92
N ALA A 9 30.98 -33.51 29.13
CA ALA A 9 30.67 -32.92 27.83
C ALA A 9 29.97 -31.58 28.04
N ALA A 10 30.71 -30.48 27.90
CA ALA A 10 30.13 -29.13 27.88
C ALA A 10 29.47 -28.89 26.53
N SER A 11 28.15 -29.09 26.45
CA SER A 11 27.34 -28.68 25.32
C SER A 11 27.19 -27.15 25.33
N THR A 12 28.05 -26.46 24.57
CA THR A 12 27.89 -25.03 24.27
C THR A 12 26.67 -24.86 23.37
N LEU A 13 25.53 -24.52 23.98
CA LEU A 13 24.38 -23.95 23.28
C LEU A 13 24.81 -22.62 22.67
N PHE A 14 25.15 -22.63 21.38
CA PHE A 14 25.23 -21.41 20.58
C PHE A 14 23.82 -20.83 20.48
N PHE A 15 23.48 -19.92 21.40
CA PHE A 15 22.41 -18.98 21.17
C PHE A 15 22.86 -18.09 20.02
N VAL A 16 22.36 -18.39 18.81
CA VAL A 16 22.35 -17.40 17.73
C VAL A 16 21.48 -16.27 18.24
N ALA A 17 22.11 -15.20 18.73
CA ALA A 17 21.41 -13.97 19.04
C ALA A 17 20.75 -13.53 17.73
N ALA A 18 19.42 -13.67 17.63
CA ALA A 18 18.66 -13.14 16.53
C ALA A 18 18.92 -11.62 16.49
N GLN A 19 19.72 -11.19 15.52
CA GLN A 19 20.14 -9.80 15.44
C GLN A 19 18.94 -8.98 14.94
N ALA A 20 18.25 -8.33 15.88
CA ALA A 20 17.13 -7.43 15.58
C ALA A 20 17.63 -6.22 14.77
N GLY A 21 17.52 -6.30 13.44
CA GLY A 21 17.78 -5.21 12.50
C GLY A 21 16.56 -4.35 12.18
N GLU A 22 16.79 -3.18 11.60
CA GLU A 22 15.75 -2.25 11.14
C GLU A 22 15.77 -2.12 9.61
N VAL A 23 14.60 -1.90 9.00
CA VAL A 23 14.44 -1.69 7.56
C VAL A 23 13.62 -0.42 7.29
N THR A 24 14.11 0.46 6.41
CA THR A 24 13.38 1.63 5.91
C THR A 24 12.51 1.24 4.72
N VAL A 25 11.21 1.55 4.80
CA VAL A 25 10.21 1.09 3.83
C VAL A 25 9.43 2.28 3.30
N ALA A 26 9.51 2.49 1.98
CA ALA A 26 8.62 3.40 1.27
C ALA A 26 7.32 2.66 0.92
N VAL A 27 6.18 3.16 1.40
CA VAL A 27 4.89 2.47 1.30
C VAL A 27 3.87 3.39 0.65
N ALA A 28 3.29 2.96 -0.47
CA ALA A 28 2.22 3.70 -1.10
C ALA A 28 1.05 3.92 -0.12
N ALA A 29 0.54 5.16 -0.05
CA ALA A 29 -0.38 5.59 1.01
C ALA A 29 -1.71 4.80 1.06
N ASN A 30 -2.11 4.12 -0.02
CA ASN A 30 -3.29 3.23 0.02
C ASN A 30 -3.09 2.08 1.02
N PHE A 31 -1.84 1.63 1.22
CA PHE A 31 -1.50 0.45 2.00
C PHE A 31 -1.10 0.78 3.45
N THR A 32 -1.39 2.01 3.90
CA THR A 32 -0.97 2.50 5.23
C THR A 32 -1.48 1.63 6.37
N ALA A 33 -2.80 1.42 6.48
CA ALA A 33 -3.39 0.67 7.59
C ALA A 33 -2.98 -0.82 7.60
N PRO A 34 -3.03 -1.56 6.46
CA PRO A 34 -2.47 -2.92 6.40
C PRO A 34 -1.00 -2.97 6.80
N MET A 35 -0.17 -2.07 6.28
CA MET A 35 1.27 -2.12 6.52
C MET A 35 1.63 -1.81 7.98
N GLN A 36 0.86 -0.95 8.66
CA GLN A 36 1.02 -0.73 10.10
C GLN A 36 0.74 -2.01 10.92
N LYS A 37 -0.27 -2.79 10.52
CA LYS A 37 -0.58 -4.09 11.17
C LYS A 37 0.49 -5.13 10.86
N ILE A 38 0.95 -5.19 9.61
CA ILE A 38 2.02 -6.09 9.16
C ILE A 38 3.32 -5.76 9.89
N ALA A 39 3.70 -4.49 10.00
CA ALA A 39 4.92 -4.08 10.69
C ALA A 39 4.92 -4.50 12.17
N LYS A 40 3.77 -4.36 12.85
CA LYS A 40 3.62 -4.83 14.23
C LYS A 40 3.78 -6.34 14.34
N ALA A 41 3.12 -7.10 13.47
CA ALA A 41 3.21 -8.57 13.48
C ALA A 41 4.62 -9.04 13.10
N PHE A 42 5.24 -8.41 12.11
CA PHE A 42 6.63 -8.64 11.70
C PHE A 42 7.62 -8.43 12.86
N GLU A 43 7.48 -7.34 13.62
CA GLU A 43 8.31 -7.07 14.80
C GLU A 43 8.11 -8.13 15.89
N GLN A 44 6.87 -8.54 16.13
CA GLN A 44 6.56 -9.59 17.11
C GLN A 44 7.13 -10.95 16.71
N ASP A 45 7.03 -11.32 15.44
CA ASP A 45 7.40 -12.65 14.95
C ASP A 45 8.90 -12.80 14.69
N THR A 46 9.60 -11.70 14.39
CA THR A 46 11.00 -11.74 13.94
C THR A 46 11.97 -10.93 14.79
N GLY A 47 11.47 -10.00 15.61
CA GLY A 47 12.27 -9.00 16.31
C GLY A 47 12.79 -7.87 15.43
N HIS A 48 12.62 -7.93 14.11
CA HIS A 48 13.01 -6.86 13.18
C HIS A 48 11.98 -5.72 13.15
N LYS A 49 12.43 -4.48 12.92
CA LYS A 49 11.54 -3.32 12.84
C LYS A 49 11.45 -2.76 11.44
N ALA A 50 10.23 -2.47 10.99
CA ALA A 50 10.00 -1.75 9.74
C ALA A 50 9.70 -0.27 10.02
N GLN A 51 10.61 0.61 9.63
CA GLN A 51 10.41 2.07 9.66
C GLN A 51 9.66 2.50 8.40
N LEU A 52 8.40 2.91 8.56
CA LEU A 52 7.50 3.15 7.43
C LEU A 52 7.43 4.63 7.07
N ALA A 53 7.61 4.94 5.78
CA ALA A 53 7.27 6.23 5.19
C ALA A 53 6.08 6.05 4.23
N PHE A 54 5.06 6.91 4.34
CA PHE A 54 3.86 6.83 3.51
C PHE A 54 3.78 7.99 2.53
N GLY A 55 3.37 7.70 1.28
CA GLY A 55 3.36 8.69 0.22
C GLY A 55 2.83 8.17 -1.12
N ALA A 56 2.93 8.99 -2.16
CA ALA A 56 2.59 8.58 -3.52
C ALA A 56 3.74 7.79 -4.18
N THR A 57 3.40 6.75 -4.94
CA THR A 57 4.38 5.87 -5.62
C THR A 57 5.32 6.66 -6.54
N GLY A 58 4.80 7.58 -7.35
CA GLY A 58 5.62 8.43 -8.23
C GLY A 58 6.55 9.38 -7.46
N LYS A 59 6.15 9.84 -6.27
CA LYS A 59 7.03 10.65 -5.40
C LYS A 59 8.14 9.81 -4.79
N PHE A 60 7.85 8.57 -4.37
CA PHE A 60 8.89 7.65 -3.90
C PHE A 60 9.86 7.26 -5.01
N TYR A 61 9.38 7.04 -6.23
CA TYR A 61 10.26 6.83 -7.39
C TYR A 61 11.27 7.98 -7.53
N ALA A 62 10.80 9.23 -7.49
CA ALA A 62 11.68 10.40 -7.60
C ALA A 62 12.69 10.46 -6.42
N GLN A 63 12.24 10.18 -5.20
CA GLN A 63 13.12 10.15 -4.02
C GLN A 63 14.20 9.07 -4.13
N ILE A 64 13.83 7.85 -4.53
CA ILE A 64 14.76 6.72 -4.73
C ILE A 64 15.79 7.05 -5.81
N LYS A 65 15.32 7.62 -6.94
CA LYS A 65 16.21 8.09 -8.02
C LYS A 65 17.20 9.15 -7.56
N ASN A 66 16.80 9.98 -6.60
CA ASN A 66 17.63 11.01 -5.99
C ASN A 66 18.44 10.50 -4.77
N GLY A 67 18.49 9.19 -4.53
CA GLY A 67 19.34 8.58 -3.51
C GLY A 67 18.73 8.48 -2.11
N ALA A 68 17.40 8.60 -1.97
CA ALA A 68 16.75 8.34 -0.69
C ALA A 68 17.01 6.90 -0.23
N PRO A 69 17.43 6.67 1.04
CA PRO A 69 17.94 5.39 1.50
C PRO A 69 16.82 4.41 1.94
N PHE A 70 15.78 4.26 1.11
CA PHE A 70 14.77 3.22 1.34
C PHE A 70 15.33 1.86 0.96
N ALA A 71 15.16 0.88 1.84
CA ALA A 71 15.58 -0.49 1.60
C ALA A 71 14.52 -1.30 0.84
N VAL A 72 13.24 -0.99 1.02
CA VAL A 72 12.11 -1.66 0.37
C VAL A 72 11.11 -0.64 -0.15
N LEU A 73 10.56 -0.87 -1.34
CA LEU A 73 9.41 -0.14 -1.88
C LEU A 73 8.20 -1.07 -1.96
N LEU A 74 7.05 -0.63 -1.42
CA LEU A 74 5.73 -1.18 -1.68
C LEU A 74 4.96 -0.15 -2.53
N ALA A 75 4.90 -0.37 -3.83
CA ALA A 75 4.24 0.50 -4.78
C ALA A 75 2.74 0.25 -4.86
N ALA A 76 2.00 1.16 -5.50
CA ALA A 76 0.58 1.02 -5.84
C ALA A 76 0.35 0.64 -7.31
N ASP A 77 1.43 0.32 -8.02
CA ASP A 77 1.49 -0.14 -9.40
C ASP A 77 2.55 -1.27 -9.48
N ASP A 78 2.59 -1.98 -10.60
CA ASP A 78 3.64 -2.91 -10.99
C ASP A 78 4.71 -2.26 -11.89
N GLU A 79 4.35 -1.16 -12.57
CA GLU A 79 5.23 -0.42 -13.48
C GLU A 79 6.40 0.27 -12.78
N THR A 80 6.19 0.90 -11.62
CA THR A 80 7.25 1.66 -10.93
C THR A 80 8.35 0.74 -10.41
N PRO A 81 8.04 -0.37 -9.71
CA PRO A 81 9.07 -1.34 -9.32
C PRO A 81 9.80 -1.94 -10.52
N ALA A 82 9.09 -2.30 -11.60
CA ALA A 82 9.71 -2.81 -12.83
C ALA A 82 10.66 -1.78 -13.48
N ARG A 83 10.29 -0.50 -13.47
CA ARG A 83 11.15 0.58 -13.95
C ARG A 83 12.40 0.75 -13.09
N LEU A 84 12.28 0.73 -11.77
CA LEU A 84 13.42 0.83 -10.85
C LEU A 84 14.40 -0.34 -11.02
N GLU A 85 13.89 -1.54 -11.25
CA GLU A 85 14.69 -2.73 -11.58
C GLU A 85 15.46 -2.53 -12.89
N LYS A 86 14.78 -2.08 -13.95
CA LYS A 86 15.41 -1.77 -15.26
C LYS A 86 16.46 -0.66 -15.18
N GLU A 87 16.24 0.32 -14.31
CA GLU A 87 17.18 1.43 -14.06
C GLU A 87 18.34 1.03 -13.13
N GLY A 88 18.38 -0.22 -12.66
CA GLY A 88 19.43 -0.72 -11.77
C GLY A 88 19.38 -0.11 -10.37
N LEU A 89 18.23 0.41 -9.93
CA LEU A 89 17.98 0.98 -8.60
C LEU A 89 17.32 -0.02 -7.63
N ALA A 90 16.82 -1.13 -8.18
CA ALA A 90 16.24 -2.24 -7.43
C ALA A 90 16.88 -3.57 -7.82
N MET A 91 16.88 -4.51 -6.86
CA MET A 91 17.50 -5.82 -7.04
C MET A 91 16.62 -6.71 -7.93
N ALA A 92 17.19 -7.15 -9.05
CA ALA A 92 16.49 -7.99 -10.01
C ALA A 92 16.01 -9.31 -9.37
N GLY A 93 14.82 -9.77 -9.77
CA GLY A 93 14.21 -11.00 -9.26
C GLY A 93 13.64 -10.92 -7.83
N THR A 94 13.71 -9.77 -7.17
CA THR A 94 13.09 -9.57 -5.83
C THR A 94 11.66 -9.02 -5.90
N ARG A 95 11.23 -8.59 -7.09
CA ARG A 95 9.92 -7.97 -7.32
C ARG A 95 8.82 -9.03 -7.33
N PHE A 96 7.71 -8.74 -6.64
CA PHE A 96 6.50 -9.57 -6.70
C PHE A 96 5.25 -8.73 -6.40
N THR A 97 4.12 -9.15 -6.95
CA THR A 97 2.81 -8.56 -6.63
C THR A 97 2.36 -9.03 -5.25
N TYR A 98 2.20 -8.10 -4.31
CA TYR A 98 1.76 -8.40 -2.94
C TYR A 98 0.24 -8.24 -2.76
N ALA A 99 -0.40 -7.47 -3.63
CA ALA A 99 -1.83 -7.21 -3.59
C ALA A 99 -2.35 -6.65 -4.91
N THR A 100 -3.65 -6.77 -5.14
CA THR A 100 -4.39 -5.97 -6.13
C THR A 100 -5.41 -5.10 -5.39
N GLY A 101 -5.28 -3.78 -5.55
CA GLY A 101 -6.12 -2.77 -4.92
C GLY A 101 -7.51 -2.66 -5.54
N ARG A 102 -8.43 -2.03 -4.81
CA ARG A 102 -9.77 -1.67 -5.31
C ARG A 102 -10.05 -0.19 -5.10
N LEU A 103 -10.58 0.43 -6.14
CA LEU A 103 -11.01 1.83 -6.12
C LEU A 103 -12.43 1.93 -5.57
N ALA A 104 -12.71 2.95 -4.76
CA ALA A 104 -14.05 3.26 -4.29
C ALA A 104 -14.33 4.76 -4.45
N LEU A 105 -15.53 5.11 -4.92
CA LEU A 105 -16.08 6.45 -4.71
C LEU A 105 -16.67 6.48 -3.30
N TRP A 106 -16.29 7.46 -2.49
CA TRP A 106 -16.68 7.53 -1.09
C TRP A 106 -17.03 8.94 -0.64
N THR A 107 -17.87 9.00 0.38
CA THR A 107 -18.11 10.18 1.20
C THR A 107 -18.37 9.79 2.64
N LYS A 108 -17.99 10.66 3.57
CA LYS A 108 -18.27 10.50 5.00
C LYS A 108 -19.77 10.56 5.32
N GLN A 109 -20.58 11.17 4.43
CA GLN A 109 -22.02 11.30 4.59
C GLN A 109 -22.74 9.99 4.25
N ALA A 110 -23.73 9.62 5.06
CA ALA A 110 -24.56 8.45 4.77
C ALA A 110 -25.52 8.74 3.60
N ASN A 111 -25.85 7.72 2.81
CA ASN A 111 -26.88 7.76 1.76
C ASN A 111 -26.65 8.80 0.64
N VAL A 112 -25.41 9.21 0.37
CA VAL A 112 -25.06 10.16 -0.71
C VAL A 112 -24.50 9.45 -1.93
N VAL A 113 -23.64 8.44 -1.72
CA VAL A 113 -23.11 7.60 -2.81
C VAL A 113 -23.92 6.32 -2.88
N ASP A 114 -24.60 6.11 -4.00
CA ASP A 114 -25.33 4.88 -4.35
C ASP A 114 -24.39 3.77 -4.84
N ASP A 115 -24.92 2.56 -5.03
CA ASP A 115 -24.15 1.38 -5.45
C ASP A 115 -23.73 1.37 -6.93
N LYS A 116 -24.01 2.43 -7.68
CA LYS A 116 -23.67 2.60 -9.10
C LYS A 116 -22.87 3.88 -9.39
N GLY A 117 -22.65 4.73 -8.39
CA GLY A 117 -21.96 6.00 -8.55
C GLY A 117 -22.74 7.04 -9.37
N GLU A 118 -24.06 6.93 -9.43
CA GLU A 118 -24.94 7.83 -10.19
C GLU A 118 -24.85 9.28 -9.71
N VAL A 119 -24.45 9.50 -8.45
CA VAL A 119 -24.11 10.84 -7.95
C VAL A 119 -23.11 11.60 -8.85
N LEU A 120 -22.20 10.90 -9.56
CA LEU A 120 -21.26 11.54 -10.50
C LEU A 120 -21.94 12.08 -11.77
N ARG A 121 -23.08 11.51 -12.15
CA ARG A 121 -23.91 12.01 -13.26
C ARG A 121 -24.75 13.21 -12.85
N SER A 122 -25.01 13.34 -11.56
CA SER A 122 -25.68 14.51 -11.01
C SER A 122 -24.71 15.69 -10.90
N SER A 123 -25.20 16.91 -11.10
CA SER A 123 -24.43 18.13 -10.85
C SER A 123 -24.55 18.62 -9.40
N SER A 124 -25.10 17.80 -8.49
CA SER A 124 -25.50 18.21 -7.14
C SER A 124 -24.38 18.19 -6.09
N PHE A 125 -23.27 17.50 -6.33
CA PHE A 125 -22.13 17.50 -5.40
C PHE A 125 -21.22 18.73 -5.59
N ASN A 126 -20.51 19.17 -4.55
CA ASN A 126 -19.64 20.35 -4.61
C ASN A 126 -18.24 20.03 -5.18
N LYS A 127 -17.43 19.26 -4.42
CA LYS A 127 -16.05 18.91 -4.81
C LYS A 127 -15.87 17.39 -4.82
N LEU A 128 -15.12 16.91 -5.81
CA LEU A 128 -14.65 15.53 -5.89
C LEU A 128 -13.13 15.50 -5.74
N ALA A 129 -12.63 14.84 -4.69
CA ALA A 129 -11.21 14.63 -4.49
C ALA A 129 -10.72 13.42 -5.30
N ILE A 130 -9.58 13.59 -5.98
CA ILE A 130 -8.81 12.49 -6.56
C ILE A 130 -7.35 12.60 -6.12
N ALA A 131 -6.60 11.51 -6.19
CA ALA A 131 -5.14 11.60 -6.09
C ALA A 131 -4.58 12.17 -7.40
N ASP A 132 -3.48 12.92 -7.35
CA ASP A 132 -2.83 13.46 -8.54
C ASP A 132 -2.40 12.30 -9.47
N PRO A 133 -3.03 12.16 -10.66
CA PRO A 133 -2.74 11.07 -11.58
C PRO A 133 -1.30 11.08 -12.10
N LYS A 134 -0.57 12.20 -11.98
CA LYS A 134 0.85 12.27 -12.31
C LYS A 134 1.72 11.40 -11.40
N PHE A 135 1.29 11.18 -10.15
CA PHE A 135 2.10 10.52 -9.14
C PHE A 135 1.44 9.29 -8.50
N ALA A 136 0.12 9.15 -8.62
CA ALA A 136 -0.64 8.15 -7.89
C ALA A 136 -1.49 7.27 -8.83
N PRO A 137 -1.27 5.94 -8.85
CA PRO A 137 -2.05 4.99 -9.65
C PRO A 137 -3.57 5.06 -9.40
N TYR A 138 -4.01 5.31 -8.16
CA TYR A 138 -5.43 5.50 -7.85
C TYR A 138 -6.02 6.77 -8.47
N GLY A 139 -5.21 7.79 -8.72
CA GLY A 139 -5.61 8.99 -9.46
C GLY A 139 -5.83 8.69 -10.93
N ILE A 140 -4.94 7.88 -11.54
CA ILE A 140 -5.10 7.38 -12.92
C ILE A 140 -6.40 6.59 -13.04
N ALA A 141 -6.62 5.62 -12.14
CA ALA A 141 -7.85 4.81 -12.14
C ALA A 141 -9.11 5.65 -11.96
N ALA A 142 -9.09 6.68 -11.11
CA ALA A 142 -10.21 7.62 -10.96
C ALA A 142 -10.54 8.34 -12.28
N MET A 143 -9.50 8.80 -13.00
CA MET A 143 -9.70 9.45 -14.31
C MET A 143 -10.21 8.47 -15.37
N GLU A 144 -9.76 7.22 -15.37
CA GLU A 144 -10.30 6.17 -16.25
C GLU A 144 -11.79 5.93 -16.02
N VAL A 145 -12.23 5.87 -14.76
CA VAL A 145 -13.65 5.73 -14.39
C VAL A 145 -14.45 6.93 -14.87
N ILE A 146 -13.99 8.15 -14.56
CA ILE A 146 -14.64 9.39 -14.98
C ILE A 146 -14.81 9.41 -16.50
N ASN A 147 -13.78 8.98 -17.24
CA ASN A 147 -13.81 8.92 -18.70
C ASN A 147 -14.78 7.86 -19.23
N LYS A 148 -14.74 6.63 -18.70
CA LYS A 148 -15.63 5.55 -19.14
C LYS A 148 -17.09 5.81 -18.82
N LEU A 149 -17.38 6.51 -17.73
CA LEU A 149 -18.75 6.88 -17.39
C LEU A 149 -19.29 8.06 -18.23
N GLY A 150 -18.43 8.80 -18.93
CA GLY A 150 -18.84 9.97 -19.73
C GLY A 150 -19.26 11.17 -18.87
N VAL A 151 -18.73 11.30 -17.65
CA VAL A 151 -19.15 12.33 -16.67
C VAL A 151 -18.17 13.49 -16.54
N GLN A 152 -17.21 13.61 -17.46
CA GLN A 152 -16.13 14.61 -17.42
C GLN A 152 -16.68 16.03 -17.24
N ALA A 153 -17.72 16.40 -17.99
CA ALA A 153 -18.31 17.74 -17.94
C ALA A 153 -18.85 18.10 -16.54
N ASN A 154 -19.35 17.12 -15.80
CA ASN A 154 -19.89 17.31 -14.45
C ASN A 154 -18.79 17.29 -13.37
N VAL A 155 -17.76 16.48 -13.59
CA VAL A 155 -16.74 16.17 -12.58
C VAL A 155 -15.52 17.08 -12.65
N VAL A 156 -14.96 17.30 -13.84
CA VAL A 156 -13.68 18.00 -14.03
C VAL A 156 -13.66 19.40 -13.41
N PRO A 157 -14.71 20.24 -13.55
CA PRO A 157 -14.74 21.57 -12.93
C PRO A 157 -14.73 21.55 -11.39
N LYS A 158 -15.02 20.40 -10.79
CA LYS A 158 -15.18 20.19 -9.35
C LYS A 158 -14.03 19.40 -8.74
N LEU A 159 -13.04 18.99 -9.53
CA LEU A 159 -11.93 18.21 -9.05
C LEU A 159 -11.06 19.01 -8.08
N VAL A 160 -10.65 18.35 -7.01
CA VAL A 160 -9.54 18.78 -6.16
C VAL A 160 -8.53 17.63 -6.09
N GLN A 161 -7.25 17.95 -6.23
CA GLN A 161 -6.20 16.95 -6.30
C GLN A 161 -5.41 16.90 -5.00
N GLY A 162 -5.35 15.71 -4.40
CA GLY A 162 -4.41 15.40 -3.33
C GLY A 162 -3.12 14.85 -3.91
N GLU A 163 -1.98 15.20 -3.34
CA GLU A 163 -0.66 14.73 -3.77
C GLU A 163 -0.47 13.21 -3.65
N SER A 164 -1.31 12.55 -2.85
CA SER A 164 -1.40 11.09 -2.72
C SER A 164 -2.83 10.68 -2.37
N ILE A 165 -3.15 9.41 -2.53
CA ILE A 165 -4.44 8.84 -2.12
C ILE A 165 -4.70 8.97 -0.60
N GLY A 166 -3.64 9.11 0.21
CA GLY A 166 -3.75 9.44 1.64
C GLY A 166 -4.31 10.84 1.86
N GLN A 167 -3.81 11.83 1.11
CA GLN A 167 -4.32 13.20 1.18
C GLN A 167 -5.72 13.33 0.55
N THR A 168 -6.00 12.59 -0.53
CA THR A 168 -7.34 12.49 -1.11
C THR A 168 -8.35 12.00 -0.08
N TYR A 169 -8.04 10.90 0.63
CA TYR A 169 -8.86 10.42 1.74
C TYR A 169 -9.03 11.49 2.82
N GLN A 170 -7.95 12.19 3.19
CA GLN A 170 -8.00 13.25 4.18
C GLN A 170 -9.01 14.33 3.79
N PHE A 171 -8.98 14.84 2.56
CA PHE A 171 -9.92 15.85 2.07
C PHE A 171 -11.38 15.42 2.22
N VAL A 172 -11.70 14.15 1.96
CA VAL A 172 -13.06 13.64 2.11
C VAL A 172 -13.41 13.42 3.58
N SER A 173 -12.50 12.87 4.38
CA SER A 173 -12.72 12.57 5.80
C SER A 173 -12.91 13.83 6.67
N THR A 174 -12.33 14.96 6.23
CA THR A 174 -12.51 16.28 6.85
C THR A 174 -13.55 17.12 6.12
N GLU A 175 -14.28 16.55 5.16
CA GLU A 175 -15.36 17.19 4.38
C GLU A 175 -14.93 18.45 3.60
N ASN A 176 -13.63 18.66 3.40
CA ASN A 176 -13.08 19.68 2.49
C ASN A 176 -13.38 19.34 1.01
N ALA A 177 -13.57 18.06 0.71
CA ALA A 177 -14.23 17.58 -0.49
C ALA A 177 -15.43 16.71 -0.10
N GLN A 178 -16.55 16.88 -0.80
CA GLN A 178 -17.77 16.13 -0.46
C GLN A 178 -17.64 14.64 -0.85
N LEU A 179 -17.07 14.38 -2.02
CA LEU A 179 -16.84 13.05 -2.55
C LEU A 179 -15.34 12.86 -2.79
N GLY A 180 -14.88 11.62 -2.87
CA GLY A 180 -13.58 11.34 -3.46
C GLY A 180 -13.40 9.89 -3.90
N PHE A 181 -12.52 9.70 -4.87
CA PHE A 181 -12.03 8.38 -5.22
C PHE A 181 -10.88 8.01 -4.28
N VAL A 182 -11.09 6.99 -3.47
CA VAL A 182 -10.18 6.51 -2.41
C VAL A 182 -9.84 5.03 -2.61
N ALA A 183 -8.86 4.53 -1.89
CA ALA A 183 -8.62 3.10 -1.81
C ALA A 183 -9.64 2.45 -0.87
N LEU A 184 -10.20 1.30 -1.26
CA LEU A 184 -11.17 0.58 -0.45
C LEU A 184 -10.62 0.27 0.96
N SER A 185 -9.33 -0.01 1.06
CA SER A 185 -8.61 -0.26 2.32
C SER A 185 -8.61 0.90 3.31
N GLN A 186 -8.87 2.13 2.86
CA GLN A 186 -8.94 3.30 3.73
C GLN A 186 -10.32 3.43 4.41
N ILE A 187 -11.34 2.77 3.86
CA ILE A 187 -12.73 2.94 4.30
C ILE A 187 -13.39 1.62 4.72
N SER A 188 -12.75 0.48 4.46
CA SER A 188 -13.32 -0.85 4.66
C SER A 188 -12.41 -1.77 5.45
N VAL A 189 -13.02 -2.53 6.36
CA VAL A 189 -12.38 -3.63 7.10
C VAL A 189 -13.37 -4.78 7.22
N ASP A 190 -12.92 -6.00 7.03
CA ASP A 190 -13.71 -7.23 7.12
C ASP A 190 -14.96 -7.19 6.22
N GLY A 191 -14.79 -6.62 5.02
CA GLY A 191 -15.86 -6.50 4.01
C GLY A 191 -16.91 -5.44 4.30
N ARG A 192 -16.74 -4.62 5.35
CA ARG A 192 -17.70 -3.59 5.75
C ARG A 192 -17.12 -2.19 5.59
N ILE A 193 -17.87 -1.31 4.94
CA ILE A 193 -17.61 0.13 4.96
C ILE A 193 -17.79 0.62 6.40
N THR A 194 -16.75 1.25 6.94
CA THR A 194 -16.67 1.65 8.36
C THR A 194 -17.43 2.93 8.67
N GLN A 195 -17.60 3.80 7.67
CA GLN A 195 -18.32 5.07 7.80
C GLN A 195 -18.82 5.57 6.44
N GLY A 196 -19.96 6.26 6.46
CA GLY A 196 -20.48 6.98 5.30
C GLY A 196 -21.12 6.07 4.26
N SER A 197 -21.07 6.49 2.99
CA SER A 197 -21.60 5.74 1.86
C SER A 197 -20.54 5.63 0.76
N ALA A 198 -20.52 4.49 0.07
CA ALA A 198 -19.48 4.17 -0.90
C ALA A 198 -20.01 3.34 -2.06
N TRP A 199 -19.41 3.55 -3.22
CA TRP A 199 -19.51 2.69 -4.38
C TRP A 199 -18.16 2.04 -4.62
N VAL A 200 -18.08 0.72 -4.47
CA VAL A 200 -16.90 -0.04 -4.89
C VAL A 200 -16.93 -0.13 -6.41
N VAL A 201 -15.95 0.49 -7.06
CA VAL A 201 -15.94 0.64 -8.51
C VAL A 201 -15.75 -0.74 -9.16
N PRO A 202 -16.61 -1.12 -10.12
CA PRO A 202 -16.42 -2.34 -10.90
C PRO A 202 -15.10 -2.35 -11.66
N GLN A 203 -14.38 -3.49 -11.60
CA GLN A 203 -13.04 -3.63 -12.17
C GLN A 203 -12.96 -3.29 -13.67
N HIS A 204 -14.02 -3.51 -14.46
CA HIS A 204 -14.01 -3.20 -15.89
C HIS A 204 -13.95 -1.68 -16.19
N LEU A 205 -14.16 -0.82 -15.19
CA LEU A 205 -14.11 0.63 -15.34
C LEU A 205 -12.70 1.22 -15.18
N HIS A 206 -11.69 0.44 -14.81
CA HIS A 206 -10.31 0.92 -14.71
C HIS A 206 -9.32 -0.23 -14.91
N THR A 207 -8.06 0.12 -15.16
CA THR A 207 -6.96 -0.83 -15.20
C THR A 207 -6.77 -1.48 -13.82
N PRO A 208 -6.47 -2.80 -13.72
CA PRO A 208 -6.24 -3.45 -12.44
C PRO A 208 -5.12 -2.75 -11.65
N LEU A 209 -5.38 -2.47 -10.37
CA LEU A 209 -4.44 -1.81 -9.47
C LEU A 209 -3.50 -2.85 -8.85
N LYS A 210 -2.71 -3.54 -9.68
CA LYS A 210 -1.66 -4.47 -9.20
C LYS A 210 -0.61 -3.68 -8.42
N GLN A 211 -0.15 -4.24 -7.31
CA GLN A 211 0.77 -3.56 -6.41
C GLN A 211 1.99 -4.44 -6.16
N ASP A 212 3.16 -3.96 -6.58
CA ASP A 212 4.40 -4.71 -6.43
C ASP A 212 5.23 -4.20 -5.25
N ALA A 213 5.89 -5.15 -4.58
CA ALA A 213 6.96 -4.90 -3.64
C ALA A 213 8.30 -5.21 -4.31
N VAL A 214 9.37 -4.51 -3.94
CA VAL A 214 10.73 -4.78 -4.45
C VAL A 214 11.81 -4.40 -3.44
N LEU A 215 12.92 -5.15 -3.44
CA LEU A 215 14.13 -4.80 -2.70
C LEU A 215 14.91 -3.72 -3.46
N LEU A 216 15.22 -2.62 -2.79
CA LEU A 216 16.03 -1.54 -3.35
C LEU A 216 17.52 -1.79 -3.07
N ASN A 217 18.40 -1.18 -3.86
CA ASN A 217 19.84 -1.36 -3.70
C ASN A 217 20.35 -1.01 -2.29
N ALA A 218 19.77 0.01 -1.64
CA ALA A 218 20.13 0.39 -0.28
C ALA A 218 19.78 -0.69 0.76
N GLY A 219 18.88 -1.62 0.42
CA GLY A 219 18.46 -2.75 1.26
C GLY A 219 19.16 -4.07 0.94
N LYS A 220 20.05 -4.13 -0.06
CA LYS A 220 20.57 -5.41 -0.59
C LYS A 220 21.25 -6.29 0.46
N ASP A 221 21.96 -5.68 1.41
CA ASP A 221 22.70 -6.36 2.49
C ASP A 221 21.94 -6.30 3.84
N ASN A 222 20.70 -5.81 3.82
CA ASN A 222 19.88 -5.66 5.03
C ASN A 222 19.04 -6.92 5.28
N ALA A 223 19.42 -7.71 6.29
CA ALA A 223 18.70 -8.92 6.68
C ALA A 223 17.21 -8.67 7.01
N ALA A 224 16.88 -7.55 7.66
CA ALA A 224 15.50 -7.18 7.96
C ALA A 224 14.69 -6.87 6.69
N ALA A 225 15.32 -6.35 5.63
CA ALA A 225 14.67 -6.09 4.35
C ALA A 225 14.27 -7.40 3.64
N HIS A 226 15.19 -8.36 3.58
CA HIS A 226 14.90 -9.70 3.04
C HIS A 226 13.83 -10.42 3.87
N ALA A 227 13.93 -10.34 5.19
CA ALA A 227 12.94 -10.91 6.10
C ALA A 227 11.55 -10.29 5.88
N LEU A 228 11.46 -8.97 5.67
CA LEU A 228 10.20 -8.28 5.42
C LEU A 228 9.56 -8.72 4.09
N LEU A 229 10.34 -8.81 3.00
CA LEU A 229 9.81 -9.27 1.71
C LEU A 229 9.30 -10.71 1.76
N LYS A 230 9.98 -11.59 2.51
CA LYS A 230 9.49 -12.94 2.79
C LYS A 230 8.22 -12.92 3.64
N TYR A 231 8.18 -12.08 4.67
CA TYR A 231 7.02 -11.96 5.56
C TYR A 231 5.76 -11.51 4.82
N LEU A 232 5.90 -10.55 3.89
CA LEU A 232 4.81 -10.08 3.04
C LEU A 232 4.18 -11.17 2.15
N GLN A 233 4.91 -12.25 1.87
CA GLN A 233 4.40 -13.41 1.13
C GLN A 233 3.74 -14.47 2.02
N GLY A 234 3.90 -14.35 3.34
CA GLY A 234 3.38 -15.29 4.34
C GLY A 234 1.90 -15.10 4.66
N ASP A 235 1.32 -16.12 5.30
CA ASP A 235 -0.12 -16.18 5.58
C ASP A 235 -0.61 -15.06 6.50
N THR A 236 0.20 -14.65 7.49
CA THR A 236 -0.14 -13.54 8.39
C THR A 236 -0.34 -12.23 7.60
N ALA A 237 0.59 -11.91 6.70
CA ALA A 237 0.49 -10.71 5.88
C ALA A 237 -0.70 -10.80 4.91
N LYS A 238 -0.86 -11.94 4.21
CA LYS A 238 -1.99 -12.19 3.31
C LYS A 238 -3.34 -12.05 4.01
N ALA A 239 -3.49 -12.60 5.21
CA ALA A 239 -4.71 -12.48 5.99
C ALA A 239 -5.03 -11.01 6.33
N ILE A 240 -4.03 -10.24 6.76
CA ILE A 240 -4.20 -8.80 7.01
C ILE A 240 -4.61 -8.08 5.72
N ILE A 241 -3.92 -8.34 4.60
CA ILE A 241 -4.18 -7.71 3.29
C ILE A 241 -5.62 -7.93 2.85
N THR A 242 -6.11 -9.17 2.89
CA THR A 242 -7.48 -9.52 2.49
C THR A 242 -8.54 -8.87 3.39
N ARG A 243 -8.29 -8.75 4.69
CA ARG A 243 -9.23 -8.07 5.62
C ARG A 243 -9.47 -6.61 5.27
N TYR A 244 -8.50 -5.94 4.66
CA TYR A 244 -8.63 -4.56 4.17
C TYR A 244 -9.16 -4.47 2.73
N GLY A 245 -9.65 -5.57 2.15
CA GLY A 245 -10.37 -5.56 0.87
C GLY A 245 -9.50 -5.63 -0.39
N TYR A 246 -8.21 -5.95 -0.25
CA TYR A 246 -7.34 -6.29 -1.38
C TYR A 246 -7.59 -7.72 -1.88
N ALA A 247 -7.38 -7.95 -3.17
CA ALA A 247 -7.18 -9.29 -3.72
C ALA A 247 -5.69 -9.65 -3.67
N LEU A 248 -5.37 -10.95 -3.73
CA LEU A 248 -4.02 -11.52 -3.70
C LEU A 248 -3.67 -12.17 -5.04
#